data_AF-A0A9E6JL25-F1
#
_entry.id   AF-A0A9E6JL25-F1
#
_cell.length_a   1.000
_cell.length_b   1.000
_cell.length_c   1.000
_cell.angle_alpha   90.00
_cell.angle_beta   90.00
_cell.angle_gamma   90.00
#
_symmetry.space_group_name_H-M   'P 1'
#
loop_
_entity.id
_entity.type
_entity.pdbx_description
1 polymer ?
#
loop_
_entity_poly.entity_id
_entity_poly.type
_entity_poly.pdbx_seq_one_letter_code
_entity_poly.pdbx_strand_id
1 'polypeptide(L)'
;MIKFNKQRRTLERDDYKYQLQDVQEPNLFRDIYTYEMPPLMCFNHRQVPMMPPEDIWITDTTFRDGQQALPPFTVDQIVHLFDLLHKLSGPFGKIRQSEFFLYTDKDKEAVRKCQER
;
A
#
# COMPACT_ATOMS: atom_id res chain seq x y z
N MET A 1 -21.38 18.60 -2.24
CA MET A 1 -21.12 19.85 -1.49
C MET A 1 -20.02 20.61 -2.24
N ILE A 2 -20.15 21.92 -2.47
CA ILE A 2 -19.13 22.70 -3.20
C ILE A 2 -17.98 23.04 -2.22
N LYS A 3 -16.73 22.79 -2.62
CA LYS A 3 -15.51 23.06 -1.84
C LYS A 3 -14.50 23.78 -2.74
N PHE A 4 -13.72 24.71 -2.20
CA PHE A 4 -12.65 25.36 -2.94
C PHE A 4 -11.41 24.47 -2.97
N ASN A 5 -10.94 24.10 -4.16
CA ASN A 5 -9.72 23.32 -4.35
C ASN A 5 -8.51 24.26 -4.35
N LYS A 6 -7.62 24.13 -3.34
CA LYS A 6 -6.42 24.97 -3.21
C LYS A 6 -5.40 24.75 -4.32
N GLN A 7 -5.30 23.53 -4.87
CA GLN A 7 -4.33 23.18 -5.91
C GLN A 7 -4.73 23.78 -7.26
N ARG A 8 -6.02 23.72 -7.62
CA ARG A 8 -6.53 24.20 -8.91
C ARG A 8 -7.06 25.64 -8.87
N ARG A 9 -7.25 26.19 -7.66
CA ARG A 9 -7.83 27.51 -7.41
C ARG A 9 -9.25 27.67 -7.98
N THR A 10 -10.01 26.58 -7.99
CA THR A 10 -11.38 26.51 -8.52
C THR A 10 -12.36 25.99 -7.46
N LEU A 11 -13.64 26.35 -7.60
CA LEU A 11 -14.72 25.73 -6.84
C LEU A 11 -15.08 24.39 -7.47
N GLU A 12 -15.00 23.31 -6.70
CA GLU A 12 -15.27 21.95 -7.15
C GLU A 12 -16.43 21.35 -6.37
N ARG A 13 -17.23 20.50 -7.02
CA ARG A 13 -18.33 19.81 -6.39
C ARG A 13 -17.89 18.38 -6.08
N ASP A 14 -17.90 18.05 -4.79
CA ASP A 14 -17.66 16.68 -4.33
C ASP A 14 -18.97 15.91 -4.47
N ASP A 15 -19.12 15.23 -5.61
CA ASP A 15 -20.35 14.53 -6.01
C ASP A 15 -20.42 13.08 -5.50
N TYR A 16 -19.29 12.48 -5.16
CA TYR A 16 -19.22 11.08 -4.77
C TYR A 16 -19.08 10.94 -3.26
N LYS A 17 -20.22 10.67 -2.59
CA LYS A 17 -20.19 10.10 -1.25
C LYS A 17 -20.21 8.58 -1.38
N TYR A 18 -19.05 7.96 -1.26
CA TYR A 18 -18.98 6.51 -1.13
C TYR A 18 -19.67 6.11 0.17
N GLN A 19 -20.69 5.27 0.05
CA GLN A 19 -21.35 4.63 1.17
C GLN A 19 -21.04 3.14 1.10
N LEU A 20 -20.81 2.53 2.25
CA LEU A 20 -20.74 1.08 2.33
C LEU A 20 -22.09 0.52 1.88
N GLN A 21 -22.06 -0.34 0.87
CA GLN A 21 -23.24 -1.03 0.38
C GLN A 21 -23.19 -2.45 0.93
N ASP A 22 -24.08 -2.74 1.89
CA ASP A 22 -24.30 -4.11 2.34
C ASP A 22 -25.23 -4.79 1.32
N VAL A 23 -24.66 -5.67 0.51
CA VAL A 23 -25.34 -6.35 -0.60
C VAL A 23 -25.70 -7.78 -0.20
N GLN A 24 -26.89 -8.23 -0.59
CA GLN A 24 -27.34 -9.59 -0.26
C GLN A 24 -26.51 -10.69 -0.95
N GLU A 25 -26.00 -10.41 -2.15
CA GLU A 25 -25.18 -11.33 -2.93
C GLU A 25 -23.87 -10.66 -3.37
N PRO A 26 -22.76 -11.41 -3.44
CA PRO A 26 -21.47 -10.87 -3.84
C PRO A 26 -21.42 -10.58 -5.35
N ASN A 27 -20.85 -9.44 -5.73
CA ASN A 27 -20.46 -9.20 -7.12
C ASN A 27 -19.16 -9.95 -7.42
N LEU A 28 -19.25 -11.01 -8.21
CA LEU A 28 -18.12 -11.87 -8.59
C LEU A 28 -17.43 -11.41 -9.88
N PHE A 29 -17.91 -10.35 -10.53
CA PHE A 29 -17.34 -9.78 -11.76
C PHE A 29 -17.09 -10.84 -12.86
N ARG A 30 -18.06 -11.73 -13.11
CA ARG A 30 -17.92 -12.87 -14.04
C ARG A 30 -17.63 -12.46 -15.49
N ASP A 31 -18.06 -11.26 -15.89
CA ASP A 31 -17.77 -10.70 -17.21
C ASP A 31 -16.30 -10.29 -17.36
N ILE A 32 -15.62 -10.01 -16.24
CA ILE A 32 -14.18 -9.69 -16.20
C ILE A 32 -13.37 -10.96 -15.97
N TYR A 33 -13.74 -11.76 -14.97
CA TYR A 33 -13.04 -12.99 -14.57
C TYR A 33 -13.78 -14.23 -15.09
N THR A 34 -13.69 -14.46 -16.40
CA THR A 34 -14.28 -15.65 -17.02
C THR A 34 -13.48 -16.92 -16.69
N TYR A 35 -14.11 -18.09 -16.79
CA TYR A 35 -13.42 -19.38 -16.57
C TYR A 35 -12.58 -19.85 -17.75
N GLU A 36 -12.81 -19.29 -18.94
CA GLU A 36 -12.23 -19.77 -20.20
C GLU A 36 -11.15 -18.84 -20.76
N MET A 37 -11.18 -17.56 -20.40
CA MET A 37 -10.25 -16.55 -20.88
C MET A 37 -9.51 -15.87 -19.72
N PRO A 38 -8.31 -15.32 -19.95
CA PRO A 38 -7.67 -14.40 -19.02
C PRO A 38 -8.59 -13.23 -18.65
N PRO A 39 -8.36 -12.55 -17.51
CA PRO A 39 -9.19 -11.44 -17.07
C PRO A 39 -9.35 -10.35 -18.15
N LEU A 40 -10.60 -9.99 -18.46
CA LEU A 40 -10.91 -8.99 -19.48
C LEU A 40 -10.70 -7.57 -18.92
N MET A 41 -10.07 -6.71 -19.71
CA MET A 41 -9.83 -5.31 -19.32
C MET A 41 -10.75 -4.37 -20.09
N CYS A 42 -11.65 -3.69 -19.38
CA CYS A 42 -12.51 -2.66 -19.97
C CYS A 42 -11.87 -1.28 -19.83
N PHE A 43 -11.71 -0.56 -20.94
CA PHE A 43 -11.29 0.83 -20.93
C PHE A 43 -12.52 1.75 -20.81
N ASN A 44 -12.57 2.55 -19.75
CA ASN A 44 -13.65 3.53 -19.55
C ASN A 44 -13.38 4.89 -20.21
N HIS A 45 -12.21 5.05 -20.84
CA HIS A 45 -11.72 6.27 -21.48
C HIS A 45 -11.78 7.54 -20.60
N ARG A 46 -11.83 7.38 -19.27
CA ARG A 46 -11.88 8.50 -18.32
C ARG A 46 -10.49 9.11 -18.18
N GLN A 47 -10.40 10.42 -18.31
CA GLN A 47 -9.18 11.16 -17.99
C GLN A 47 -9.15 11.48 -16.50
N VAL A 48 -8.09 11.03 -15.81
CA VAL A 48 -7.86 11.35 -14.41
C VAL A 48 -6.83 12.49 -14.33
N PRO A 49 -7.17 13.66 -13.78
CA PRO A 49 -6.21 14.75 -13.63
C PRO A 49 -5.14 14.40 -12.59
N MET A 50 -3.89 14.79 -12.86
CA MET A 50 -2.81 14.65 -11.88
C MET A 50 -3.07 15.59 -10.68
N MET A 51 -3.38 15.01 -9.53
CA MET A 51 -3.61 15.72 -8.27
C MET A 51 -2.82 15.01 -7.18
N PRO A 52 -1.51 15.30 -7.01
CA PRO A 52 -0.73 14.69 -5.95
C PRO A 52 -1.31 15.08 -4.58
N PRO A 53 -1.30 14.16 -3.61
CA PRO A 53 -1.79 14.46 -2.27
C PRO A 53 -0.87 15.47 -1.57
N GLU A 54 -1.42 16.19 -0.58
CA GLU A 54 -0.64 17.15 0.23
C GLU A 54 0.48 16.47 1.02
N ASP A 55 0.28 15.21 1.42
CA ASP A 55 1.29 14.38 2.08
C ASP A 55 1.38 13.01 1.39
N ILE A 56 2.61 12.54 1.24
CA ILE A 56 2.96 11.24 0.66
C ILE A 56 3.78 10.50 1.72
N TRP A 57 3.47 9.22 1.91
CA TRP A 57 4.23 8.29 2.72
C TRP A 57 4.41 6.96 1.98
N ILE A 58 5.29 6.14 2.52
CA ILE A 58 5.73 4.86 1.98
C ILE A 58 5.39 3.77 3.00
N THR A 59 4.87 2.66 2.49
CA THR A 59 4.79 1.38 3.19
C THR A 59 5.86 0.48 2.59
N ASP A 60 6.75 0.00 3.43
CA ASP A 60 7.88 -0.84 3.06
C ASP A 60 7.49 -2.33 3.07
N THR A 61 7.92 -3.06 2.05
CA THR A 61 7.71 -4.51 1.91
C THR A 61 9.02 -5.29 1.80
N THR A 62 10.15 -4.69 2.20
CA THR A 62 11.48 -5.30 2.09
C THR A 62 11.56 -6.67 2.78
N PHE A 63 11.02 -6.82 3.99
CA PHE A 63 11.06 -8.07 4.77
C PHE A 63 9.93 -9.05 4.43
N ARG A 64 9.11 -8.70 3.42
CA ARG A 64 8.03 -9.51 2.88
C ARG A 64 8.37 -9.89 1.44
N ASP A 65 7.99 -9.07 0.48
CA ASP A 65 8.23 -9.33 -0.95
C ASP A 65 9.70 -9.26 -1.32
N GLY A 66 10.43 -8.27 -0.78
CA GLY A 66 11.84 -8.09 -1.10
C GLY A 66 12.70 -9.31 -0.73
N GLN A 67 12.44 -9.87 0.45
CA GLN A 67 13.14 -11.04 0.94
C GLN A 67 12.87 -12.31 0.12
N GLN A 68 11.71 -12.41 -0.55
CA GLN A 68 11.40 -13.58 -1.42
C GLN A 68 12.27 -13.62 -2.69
N ALA A 69 12.84 -12.50 -3.11
CA ALA A 69 13.68 -12.41 -4.30
C ALA A 69 15.18 -12.68 -4.02
N LEU A 70 15.54 -12.93 -2.76
CA LEU A 70 16.93 -13.05 -2.31
C LEU A 70 17.11 -14.27 -1.39
N PRO A 71 18.37 -14.72 -1.15
CA PRO A 71 18.64 -15.67 -0.08
C PRO A 71 18.11 -15.14 1.27
N PRO A 72 17.56 -16.01 2.14
CA PRO A 72 16.94 -15.57 3.39
C PRO A 72 17.91 -14.78 4.29
N PHE A 73 17.56 -13.55 4.64
CA PHE A 73 18.35 -12.71 5.53
C PHE A 73 18.49 -13.32 6.93
N THR A 74 19.63 -13.11 7.58
CA THR A 74 19.76 -13.38 9.02
C THR A 74 18.96 -12.37 9.83
N VAL A 75 18.69 -12.69 11.09
CA VAL A 75 17.98 -11.78 12.01
C VAL A 75 18.73 -10.44 12.13
N ASP A 76 20.05 -10.47 12.27
CA ASP A 76 20.86 -9.25 12.41
C ASP A 76 20.86 -8.42 11.11
N GLN A 77 20.83 -9.07 9.95
CA GLN A 77 20.68 -8.37 8.67
C GLN A 77 19.33 -7.66 8.57
N ILE A 78 18.24 -8.31 9.00
CA ILE A 78 16.90 -7.72 9.03
C ILE A 78 16.88 -6.49 9.93
N VAL A 79 17.39 -6.62 11.16
CA VAL A 79 17.44 -5.51 12.12
C VAL A 79 18.30 -4.36 11.59
N HIS A 80 19.45 -4.66 10.98
CA HIS A 80 20.30 -3.63 10.39
C HIS A 80 19.61 -2.90 9.24
N LEU A 81 18.95 -3.63 8.34
CA LEU A 81 18.16 -3.03 7.26
C LEU A 81 17.00 -2.19 7.80
N PHE A 82 16.34 -2.64 8.86
CA PHE A 82 15.27 -1.89 9.52
C PHE A 82 15.77 -0.55 10.06
N ASP A 83 16.93 -0.54 10.72
CA ASP A 83 17.60 0.69 11.17
C ASP A 83 17.95 1.62 9.98
N LEU A 84 18.39 1.05 8.85
CA LEU A 84 18.67 1.83 7.63
C LEU A 84 17.41 2.42 7.01
N LEU A 85 16.31 1.67 6.98
CA LEU A 85 15.00 2.16 6.51
C LEU A 85 14.49 3.29 7.41
N HIS A 86 14.67 3.19 8.73
CA HIS A 86 14.37 4.30 9.64
C HIS A 86 15.19 5.55 9.32
N LYS A 87 16.50 5.40 9.09
CA LYS A 87 17.37 6.52 8.67
C LYS A 87 16.92 7.13 7.34
N LEU A 88 16.56 6.29 6.37
CA LEU A 88 16.05 6.72 5.06
C LEU A 88 14.70 7.45 5.18
N SER A 89 13.85 7.02 6.10
CA SER A 89 12.55 7.66 6.41
C SER A 89 12.71 9.13 6.80
N GLY A 90 13.85 9.46 7.43
CA GLY A 90 14.23 10.81 7.79
C GLY A 90 13.34 11.44 8.87
N PRO A 91 13.56 12.73 9.20
CA PRO A 91 12.83 13.41 10.29
C PRO A 91 11.33 13.58 10.01
N PHE A 92 10.91 13.41 8.75
CA PHE A 92 9.50 13.52 8.35
C PHE A 92 8.75 12.19 8.42
N GLY A 93 9.40 11.08 8.79
CA GLY A 93 8.76 9.78 8.97
C GLY A 93 8.05 9.29 7.70
N LYS A 94 8.73 9.36 6.55
CA LYS A 94 8.12 9.05 5.25
C LYS A 94 7.82 7.58 5.08
N ILE A 95 8.65 6.68 5.60
CA ILE A 95 8.32 5.26 5.73
C ILE A 95 7.60 5.08 7.06
N ARG A 96 6.33 4.69 7.01
CA ARG A 96 5.46 4.61 8.19
C ARG A 96 5.20 3.19 8.68
N GLN A 97 5.39 2.22 7.81
CA GLN A 97 5.07 0.82 8.08
C GLN A 97 6.08 -0.05 7.32
N SER A 98 6.47 -1.16 7.94
CA SER A 98 7.23 -2.24 7.30
C SER A 98 6.47 -3.55 7.48
N GLU A 99 6.30 -4.30 6.39
CA GLU A 99 5.67 -5.61 6.39
C GLU A 99 6.70 -6.72 6.64
N PHE A 100 6.33 -7.69 7.46
CA PHE A 100 7.13 -8.88 7.76
C PHE A 100 6.28 -10.14 7.56
N PHE A 101 6.90 -11.23 7.11
CA PHE A 101 6.31 -12.56 7.25
C PHE A 101 6.57 -13.10 8.65
N LEU A 102 5.60 -13.81 9.24
CA LEU A 102 5.72 -14.40 10.59
C LEU A 102 5.60 -15.92 10.58
N TYR A 103 6.17 -16.56 9.54
CA TYR A 103 6.01 -18.00 9.33
C TYR A 103 6.95 -18.83 10.20
N THR A 104 8.18 -18.38 10.40
CA THR A 104 9.18 -19.11 11.18
C THR A 104 9.47 -18.43 12.51
N ASP A 105 10.04 -19.17 13.46
CA ASP A 105 10.43 -18.59 14.75
C ASP A 105 11.57 -17.57 14.59
N LYS A 106 12.41 -17.75 13.57
CA LYS A 106 13.42 -16.76 13.15
C LYS A 106 12.77 -15.44 12.71
N ASP A 107 11.70 -15.50 11.92
CA ASP A 107 11.03 -14.27 11.46
C ASP A 107 10.33 -13.55 12.62
N LYS A 108 9.73 -14.31 13.55
CA LYS A 108 9.16 -13.77 14.79
C LYS A 108 10.23 -13.15 15.68
N GLU A 109 11.41 -13.76 15.78
CA GLU A 109 12.54 -13.19 16.51
C GLU A 109 13.00 -11.87 15.87
N ALA A 110 13.10 -11.81 14.54
CA ALA A 110 13.47 -10.59 13.84
C ALA A 110 12.49 -9.45 14.13
N VAL A 111 11.18 -9.70 14.07
CA VAL A 111 10.18 -8.68 14.40
C VAL A 111 10.30 -8.21 15.85
N ARG A 112 10.48 -9.12 16.82
CA ARG A 112 10.69 -8.74 18.23
C ARG A 112 11.90 -7.83 18.39
N LYS A 113 13.04 -8.17 17.77
CA LYS A 113 14.25 -7.33 17.82
C LYS A 113 14.07 -5.98 17.13
N CYS A 114 13.28 -5.91 16.05
CA CYS A 114 12.94 -4.63 15.43
C CYS A 114 12.04 -3.76 16.32
N GLN A 115 11.15 -4.36 17.12
CA GLN A 115 10.28 -3.63 18.08
C GLN A 115 11.03 -3.07 19.29
N GLU A 116 12.23 -3.60 19.58
CA GLU A 116 13.12 -3.10 20.65
C GLU A 116 13.93 -1.86 20.21
N ARG A 117 13.82 -1.44 18.94
CA ARG A 117 14.49 -0.27 18.37
C ARG A 117 13.65 0.99 18.50
#